data_AF-A0AAU4S2E8-F1
#
_entry.id   AF-A0AAU4S2E8-F1
#
_cell.length_a   1.000
_cell.length_b   1.000
_cell.length_c   1.000
_cell.angle_alpha   90.00
_cell.angle_beta   90.00
_cell.angle_gamma   90.00
#
_symmetry.space_group_name_H-M   'P 1'
#
loop_
_entity.id
_entity.type
_entity.pdbx_description
1 polymer ?
#
loop_
_entity_poly.entity_id
_entity_poly.type
_entity_poly.pdbx_seq_one_letter_code
_entity_poly.pdbx_strand_id
1 'polypeptide(L)'
;MTAEHDGVDALMAAITDEPLPDEADAAFRAEHRSASADIAALREQLDIIGRALGGDPPKPAPAPVPVRPVRRRAFRLAVGSLAAAAAATVMVGLGWLVAQSDMGASSADSASGSAKEAQSDMEDGGVLFGSPNYLACAYLVAEGEVSSAEPVAATDPELVRVSVDLSQVYKPEKPGPKKGDDLSYVIDKNTAPGLRAGDHVLFGVPEKGAPPDQWIVGETAVAVERDRINSSLPESRSLNCG
;
A
#
# COMPACT_ATOMS: atom_id res chain seq x y z
N MET A 1 -27.43 22.81 -17.28
CA MET A 1 -28.35 21.96 -18.06
C MET A 1 -27.67 21.71 -19.38
N THR A 2 -26.83 20.68 -19.42
CA THR A 2 -26.14 20.23 -20.64
C THR A 2 -27.17 19.52 -21.49
N ALA A 3 -27.38 20.00 -22.71
CA ALA A 3 -28.28 19.37 -23.66
C ALA A 3 -27.64 18.06 -24.10
N GLU A 4 -28.10 16.94 -23.54
CA GLU A 4 -27.92 15.62 -24.15
C GLU A 4 -28.53 15.70 -25.56
N HIS A 5 -27.68 15.72 -26.58
CA HIS A 5 -28.07 15.37 -27.94
C HIS A 5 -27.96 13.86 -28.07
N ASP A 6 -29.05 13.23 -28.49
CA ASP A 6 -29.16 11.80 -28.77
C ASP A 6 -28.01 11.32 -29.67
N GLY A 7 -27.06 10.60 -29.07
CA GLY A 7 -26.30 9.54 -29.74
C GLY A 7 -24.86 9.81 -30.14
N VAL A 8 -24.37 11.05 -30.15
CA VAL A 8 -22.95 11.34 -30.46
C VAL A 8 -22.40 12.31 -29.43
N ASP A 9 -21.58 11.80 -28.52
CA ASP A 9 -20.76 12.61 -27.62
C ASP A 9 -19.64 13.29 -28.43
N ALA A 10 -19.46 14.60 -28.26
CA ALA A 10 -18.45 15.39 -28.95
C ALA A 10 -17.02 14.87 -28.70
N LEU A 11 -16.79 14.32 -27.50
CA LEU A 11 -15.53 13.66 -27.16
C LEU A 11 -15.36 12.35 -27.93
N MET A 12 -16.42 11.51 -27.98
CA MET A 12 -16.37 10.25 -28.72
C MET A 12 -16.12 10.46 -30.21
N ALA A 13 -16.77 11.44 -30.83
CA ALA A 13 -16.52 11.81 -32.23
C ALA A 13 -15.06 12.26 -32.47
N ALA A 14 -14.49 13.03 -31.53
CA ALA A 14 -13.10 13.45 -31.63
C ALA A 14 -12.10 12.28 -31.44
N ILE A 15 -12.42 11.29 -30.60
CA ILE A 15 -11.61 10.08 -30.40
C ILE A 15 -11.60 9.21 -31.66
N THR A 16 -12.75 9.09 -32.35
CA THR A 16 -12.90 8.26 -33.55
C THR A 16 -12.55 9.00 -34.86
N ASP A 17 -12.18 10.28 -34.78
CA ASP A 17 -11.99 11.18 -35.94
C ASP A 17 -13.24 11.19 -36.88
N GLU A 18 -14.44 11.09 -36.29
CA GLU A 18 -15.73 11.09 -37.00
C GLU A 18 -16.21 12.52 -37.30
N PRO A 19 -16.69 12.82 -38.52
CA PRO A 19 -17.17 14.16 -38.85
C PRO A 19 -18.44 14.51 -38.06
N LEU A 20 -18.50 15.77 -37.60
CA LEU A 20 -19.70 16.31 -36.95
C LEU A 20 -20.87 16.45 -37.95
N PRO A 21 -22.12 16.19 -37.52
CA PRO A 21 -23.29 16.42 -38.35
C PRO A 21 -23.45 17.91 -38.68
N ASP A 22 -23.98 18.22 -39.88
CA ASP A 22 -24.12 19.60 -40.37
C ASP A 22 -25.08 20.44 -39.50
N GLU A 23 -26.07 19.79 -38.90
CA GLU A 23 -27.05 20.36 -37.99
C GLU A 23 -26.54 20.57 -36.55
N ALA A 24 -25.27 20.23 -36.27
CA ALA A 24 -24.68 20.42 -34.95
C ALA A 24 -24.75 21.89 -34.48
N ASP A 25 -25.25 22.08 -33.26
CA ASP A 25 -25.30 23.40 -32.65
C ASP A 25 -23.89 23.97 -32.39
N ALA A 26 -23.83 25.27 -32.08
CA ALA A 26 -22.56 25.97 -31.89
C ALA A 26 -21.81 25.52 -30.62
N ALA A 27 -22.52 25.03 -29.60
CA ALA A 27 -21.93 24.58 -28.35
C ALA A 27 -21.25 23.23 -28.55
N PHE A 28 -21.91 22.28 -29.21
CA PHE A 28 -21.38 20.98 -29.56
C PHE A 28 -20.14 21.08 -30.47
N ARG A 29 -20.17 21.98 -31.47
CA ARG A 29 -18.99 22.26 -32.31
C ARG A 29 -17.85 22.92 -31.55
N ALA A 30 -18.12 23.69 -30.50
CA ALA A 30 -17.09 24.26 -29.65
C ALA A 30 -16.46 23.20 -28.74
N GLU A 31 -17.29 22.31 -28.19
CA GLU A 31 -16.87 21.18 -27.36
C GLU A 31 -16.00 20.20 -28.15
N HIS A 32 -16.43 19.80 -29.36
CA HIS A 32 -15.62 18.96 -30.23
C HIS A 32 -14.27 19.60 -30.56
N ARG A 33 -14.23 20.91 -30.87
CA ARG A 33 -12.95 21.61 -31.11
C ARG A 33 -12.04 21.60 -29.88
N SER A 34 -12.60 21.73 -28.67
CA SER A 34 -11.84 21.59 -27.43
C SER A 34 -11.29 20.17 -27.29
N ALA A 35 -12.15 19.16 -27.45
CA ALA A 35 -11.77 17.75 -27.36
C ALA A 35 -10.70 17.38 -28.40
N SER A 36 -10.80 17.85 -29.64
CA SER A 36 -9.77 17.63 -30.66
C SER A 36 -8.44 18.28 -30.30
N ALA A 37 -8.46 19.46 -29.66
CA ALA A 37 -7.23 20.12 -29.20
C ALA A 37 -6.57 19.33 -28.06
N ASP A 38 -7.36 18.81 -27.12
CA ASP A 38 -6.87 17.99 -26.02
C ASP A 38 -6.28 16.66 -26.51
N ILE A 39 -6.97 16.00 -27.45
CA ILE A 39 -6.48 14.77 -28.09
C ILE A 39 -5.18 15.03 -28.86
N ALA A 40 -5.05 16.17 -29.55
CA ALA A 40 -3.82 16.54 -30.24
C ALA A 40 -2.65 16.69 -29.25
N ALA A 41 -2.88 17.31 -28.09
CA ALA A 41 -1.88 17.42 -27.03
C ALA A 41 -1.50 16.05 -26.44
N LEU A 42 -2.46 15.16 -26.21
CA LEU A 42 -2.20 13.79 -25.74
C LEU A 42 -1.39 12.98 -26.76
N ARG A 43 -1.70 13.10 -28.06
CA ARG A 43 -0.95 12.45 -29.14
C ARG A 43 0.51 12.93 -29.17
N GLU A 44 0.77 14.22 -28.94
CA GLU A 44 2.13 14.75 -28.84
C GLU A 44 2.89 14.18 -27.63
N GLN A 45 2.24 14.10 -26.46
CA GLN A 45 2.86 13.50 -25.27
C GLN A 45 3.17 12.02 -25.47
N LEU A 46 2.26 11.28 -26.09
CA LEU A 46 2.47 9.86 -26.39
C LEU A 46 3.60 9.63 -27.40
N ASP A 47 3.79 10.53 -28.37
CA ASP A 47 4.95 10.46 -29.28
C ASP A 47 6.28 10.63 -28.55
N ILE A 48 6.34 11.56 -27.59
CA ILE A 48 7.53 11.76 -26.75
C ILE A 48 7.83 10.50 -25.93
N ILE A 49 6.82 9.91 -25.31
CA ILE A 49 6.95 8.67 -24.52
C ILE A 49 7.37 7.51 -25.43
N GLY A 50 6.73 7.36 -26.59
CA GLY A 50 7.03 6.31 -27.56
C GLY A 50 8.47 6.36 -28.05
N ARG A 51 9.02 7.56 -28.31
CA ARG A 51 10.44 7.74 -28.65
C ARG A 51 11.38 7.40 -27.51
N ALA A 52 11.02 7.76 -26.27
CA ALA A 52 11.84 7.44 -25.10
C ALA A 52 11.89 5.92 -24.83
N LEU A 53 10.78 5.22 -25.03
CA LEU A 53 10.68 3.77 -24.82
C LEU A 53 11.20 2.94 -26.01
N GLY A 54 11.07 3.45 -27.24
CA GLY A 54 11.41 2.73 -28.47
C GLY A 54 12.81 2.99 -29.03
N GLY A 55 13.63 3.81 -28.37
CA GLY A 55 14.98 4.12 -28.82
C GLY A 55 15.92 2.90 -28.80
N ASP A 56 16.85 2.84 -29.75
CA ASP A 56 17.90 1.82 -29.77
C ASP A 56 18.73 1.87 -28.47
N PRO A 57 19.04 0.72 -27.84
CA PRO A 57 19.81 0.70 -26.61
C PRO A 57 21.20 1.32 -26.83
N PRO A 58 21.72 2.09 -25.84
CA PRO A 58 23.01 2.74 -25.97
C PRO A 58 24.11 1.70 -26.19
N LYS A 59 24.94 1.94 -27.21
CA LYS A 59 26.08 1.08 -27.54
C LYS A 59 26.99 0.92 -26.32
N PRO A 60 27.47 -0.30 -25.99
CA PRO A 60 28.26 -0.54 -24.79
C PRO A 60 29.47 0.39 -24.71
N ALA A 61 29.59 1.09 -23.58
CA ALA A 61 30.76 1.90 -23.29
C ALA A 61 32.02 1.00 -23.16
N PRO A 62 33.20 1.48 -23.60
CA PRO A 62 34.44 0.71 -23.47
C PRO A 62 34.76 0.45 -22.00
N ALA A 63 35.21 -0.77 -21.70
CA ALA A 63 35.46 -1.25 -20.34
C ALA A 63 36.55 -0.41 -19.63
N PRO A 64 36.39 -0.14 -18.31
CA PRO A 64 37.37 0.61 -17.55
C PRO A 64 38.67 -0.17 -17.35
N VAL A 65 39.80 0.50 -17.57
CA VAL A 65 41.15 -0.03 -17.31
C VAL A 65 41.43 -0.09 -15.79
N PRO A 66 42.03 -1.17 -15.29
CA PRO A 66 42.26 -1.36 -13.86
C PRO A 66 43.32 -0.39 -13.32
N VAL A 67 42.97 0.34 -12.25
CA VAL A 67 43.89 1.21 -11.51
C VAL A 67 44.55 0.42 -10.37
N ARG A 68 45.89 0.47 -10.28
CA ARG A 68 46.66 -0.25 -9.24
C ARG A 68 46.44 0.36 -7.85
N PRO A 69 46.30 -0.45 -6.78
CA PRO A 69 46.11 0.08 -5.43
C PRO A 69 47.43 0.62 -4.83
N VAL A 70 47.38 1.84 -4.30
CA VAL A 70 48.48 2.44 -3.52
C VAL A 70 48.37 1.95 -2.07
N ARG A 71 49.39 1.22 -1.59
CA ARG A 71 49.48 0.71 -0.21
C ARG A 71 49.61 1.86 0.79
N ARG A 72 48.57 2.17 1.55
CA ARG A 72 48.66 3.02 2.75
C ARG A 72 48.84 2.14 3.99
N ARG A 73 50.07 2.03 4.48
CA ARG A 73 50.38 1.54 5.83
C ARG A 73 50.17 2.68 6.83
N ALA A 74 49.68 2.30 8.01
CA ALA A 74 49.62 3.06 9.26
C ALA A 74 48.59 4.20 9.32
N PHE A 75 47.39 3.88 9.80
CA PHE A 75 46.67 4.69 10.79
C PHE A 75 45.75 3.74 11.60
N ARG A 76 46.38 2.91 12.43
CA ARG A 76 45.74 2.35 13.61
C ARG A 76 46.47 2.98 14.78
N LEU A 77 45.81 3.93 15.44
CA LEU A 77 45.95 4.27 16.85
C LEU A 77 45.05 5.48 17.13
N ALA A 78 44.33 5.38 18.25
CA ALA A 78 43.59 6.44 18.95
C ALA A 78 42.24 6.88 18.37
N VAL A 79 41.16 6.16 18.73
CA VAL A 79 40.01 6.77 19.42
C VAL A 79 39.46 5.73 20.39
N GLY A 80 39.98 5.76 21.62
CA GLY A 80 39.47 4.99 22.75
C GLY A 80 39.14 5.93 23.89
N SER A 81 37.97 5.70 24.48
CA SER A 81 37.48 6.20 25.78
C SER A 81 37.27 7.70 25.98
N LEU A 82 35.98 8.11 25.99
CA LEU A 82 35.49 9.00 27.05
C LEU A 82 34.16 8.42 27.55
N ALA A 83 34.16 7.96 28.80
CA ALA A 83 33.01 7.43 29.51
C ALA A 83 32.76 8.27 30.77
N ALA A 84 31.49 8.34 31.17
CA ALA A 84 30.94 8.81 32.46
C ALA A 84 30.97 10.33 32.72
N ALA A 85 29.96 10.99 33.32
CA ALA A 85 28.62 10.64 33.79
C ALA A 85 27.88 11.94 34.14
N ALA A 86 26.54 11.98 34.04
CA ALA A 86 25.66 12.73 34.95
C ALA A 86 24.19 12.34 34.70
N ALA A 87 23.51 11.90 35.75
CA ALA A 87 22.09 11.54 35.75
C ALA A 87 21.20 12.76 36.05
N ALA A 88 19.94 12.63 35.61
CA ALA A 88 18.72 13.32 36.06
C ALA A 88 18.51 14.81 35.70
N THR A 89 17.42 15.06 34.95
CA THR A 89 16.34 16.09 35.13
C THR A 89 15.70 16.35 33.77
N VAL A 90 14.40 16.61 33.55
CA VAL A 90 13.15 16.62 34.32
C VAL A 90 12.04 16.56 33.27
N MET A 91 10.96 15.84 33.59
CA MET A 91 9.67 15.92 32.91
C MET A 91 9.15 17.37 32.93
N VAL A 92 8.96 18.00 31.77
CA VAL A 92 8.08 19.17 31.63
C VAL A 92 7.30 18.99 30.33
N GLY A 93 5.99 18.81 30.44
CA GLY A 93 5.12 18.73 29.27
C GLY A 93 3.66 18.32 29.55
N LEU A 94 3.32 17.90 30.77
CA LEU A 94 1.94 17.68 31.21
C LEU A 94 1.60 18.72 32.28
N GLY A 95 0.94 19.81 31.89
CA GLY A 95 0.63 20.88 32.84
C GLY A 95 -0.11 22.08 32.28
N TRP A 96 -1.14 21.86 31.47
CA TRP A 96 -2.17 22.86 31.13
C TRP A 96 -3.35 22.04 30.57
N LEU A 97 -4.57 21.94 31.11
CA LEU A 97 -5.38 22.71 32.04
C LEU A 97 -6.42 21.74 32.62
N VAL A 98 -6.40 21.47 33.93
CA VAL A 98 -7.58 21.00 34.66
C VAL A 98 -7.95 22.11 35.62
N ALA A 99 -8.99 22.84 35.26
CA ALA A 99 -9.73 23.73 36.14
C ALA A 99 -11.18 23.78 35.66
N GLN A 100 -11.94 22.75 36.03
CA GLN A 100 -13.35 22.86 36.41
C GLN A 100 -13.71 21.59 37.19
N SER A 101 -13.76 21.75 38.51
CA SER A 101 -14.39 20.84 39.45
C SER A 101 -15.91 21.03 39.38
N ASP A 102 -16.69 19.95 39.46
CA ASP A 102 -17.51 19.66 40.66
C ASP A 102 -18.41 18.41 40.47
N MET A 103 -18.20 17.46 41.38
CA MET A 103 -19.16 16.65 42.15
C MET A 103 -20.53 16.22 41.57
N GLY A 104 -20.78 14.90 41.56
CA GLY A 104 -22.14 14.35 41.59
C GLY A 104 -22.22 12.84 41.33
N ALA A 105 -22.40 12.04 42.39
CA ALA A 105 -22.65 10.60 42.30
C ALA A 105 -24.15 10.29 42.18
N SER A 106 -24.56 9.42 41.25
CA SER A 106 -25.67 8.48 41.41
C SER A 106 -25.81 7.51 40.23
N SER A 107 -25.85 6.22 40.60
CA SER A 107 -26.54 5.05 40.04
C SER A 107 -27.06 5.01 38.58
N ALA A 108 -26.74 3.87 37.96
CA ALA A 108 -27.51 3.02 37.04
C ALA A 108 -28.34 3.69 35.93
N ASP A 109 -28.03 3.38 34.67
CA ASP A 109 -28.88 2.55 33.82
C ASP A 109 -28.19 2.22 32.48
N SER A 110 -28.49 1.03 31.99
CA SER A 110 -28.09 0.55 30.66
C SER A 110 -28.80 1.37 29.57
N ALA A 111 -28.05 1.88 28.60
CA ALA A 111 -28.62 2.20 27.29
C ALA A 111 -27.54 2.12 26.20
N SER A 112 -27.83 1.25 25.23
CA SER A 112 -27.26 1.21 23.89
C SER A 112 -27.25 2.60 23.24
N GLY A 113 -26.18 2.94 22.55
CA GLY A 113 -26.14 4.17 21.76
C GLY A 113 -24.85 4.29 20.95
N SER A 114 -24.95 3.85 19.70
CA SER A 114 -23.96 3.98 18.64
C SER A 114 -23.45 5.42 18.44
N ALA A 115 -22.14 5.58 18.30
CA ALA A 115 -21.45 6.68 17.64
C ALA A 115 -19.97 6.22 17.54
N LYS A 116 -19.23 6.30 16.43
CA LYS A 116 -19.39 7.12 15.23
C LYS A 116 -18.38 6.60 14.20
N GLU A 117 -18.85 6.52 12.96
CA GLU A 117 -18.02 6.38 11.78
C GLU A 117 -17.00 7.51 11.66
N ALA A 118 -15.76 7.14 11.38
CA ALA A 118 -14.78 7.93 10.67
C ALA A 118 -13.57 7.06 10.29
N GLN A 119 -13.77 6.02 9.46
CA GLN A 119 -12.68 5.48 8.64
C GLN A 119 -13.17 4.77 7.37
N SER A 120 -14.12 5.38 6.66
CA SER A 120 -14.55 4.90 5.35
C SER A 120 -13.42 5.07 4.33
N ASP A 121 -12.75 3.95 4.02
CA ASP A 121 -12.25 3.50 2.69
C ASP A 121 -11.20 2.36 2.78
N MET A 122 -11.14 1.64 3.92
CA MET A 122 -10.54 0.29 4.02
C MET A 122 -11.42 -0.69 4.84
N GLU A 123 -12.71 -0.38 4.99
CA GLU A 123 -13.55 -1.02 6.02
C GLU A 123 -14.26 -2.30 5.59
N ASP A 124 -14.39 -2.65 4.30
CA ASP A 124 -15.11 -3.89 3.93
C ASP A 124 -14.21 -5.15 3.98
N GLY A 125 -12.89 -4.97 3.81
CA GLY A 125 -11.92 -6.06 3.94
C GLY A 125 -11.63 -6.44 5.40
N GLY A 126 -11.59 -5.45 6.30
CA GLY A 126 -11.23 -5.62 7.70
C GLY A 126 -12.30 -6.27 8.58
N VAL A 127 -13.57 -6.36 8.15
CA VAL A 127 -14.62 -7.08 8.91
C VAL A 127 -14.64 -8.58 8.59
N LEU A 128 -14.14 -8.97 7.41
CA LEU A 128 -14.05 -10.36 6.96
C LEU A 128 -12.68 -10.97 7.26
N PHE A 129 -11.62 -10.17 7.19
CA PHE A 129 -10.27 -10.59 7.56
C PHE A 129 -10.25 -11.01 9.05
N GLY A 130 -9.58 -12.12 9.34
CA GLY A 130 -9.56 -12.74 10.67
C GLY A 130 -10.86 -13.42 11.12
N SER A 131 -11.95 -13.38 10.35
CA SER A 131 -13.16 -14.15 10.66
C SER A 131 -12.93 -15.66 10.60
N PRO A 132 -13.71 -16.49 11.32
CA PRO A 132 -13.58 -17.95 11.26
C PRO A 132 -13.69 -18.51 9.83
N ASN A 133 -14.56 -17.96 8.98
CA ASN A 133 -14.73 -18.41 7.60
C ASN A 133 -13.52 -18.06 6.73
N TYR A 134 -13.00 -16.82 6.82
CA TYR A 134 -11.78 -16.44 6.11
C TYR A 134 -10.60 -17.33 6.54
N LEU A 135 -10.44 -17.49 7.87
CA LEU A 135 -9.43 -18.34 8.46
C LEU A 135 -9.65 -19.83 8.20
N ALA A 136 -10.82 -20.28 7.73
CA ALA A 136 -10.99 -21.66 7.31
C ALA A 136 -10.28 -21.89 5.97
N CYS A 137 -10.27 -20.88 5.10
CA CYS A 137 -9.89 -21.01 3.69
C CYS A 137 -8.58 -20.39 3.27
N ALA A 138 -8.04 -19.45 4.05
CA ALA A 138 -6.75 -18.87 3.75
C ALA A 138 -5.63 -19.93 3.75
N TYR A 139 -4.86 -20.01 2.68
CA TYR A 139 -3.62 -20.80 2.63
C TYR A 139 -2.58 -20.36 3.68
N LEU A 140 -2.47 -19.03 3.90
CA LEU A 140 -1.55 -18.45 4.87
C LEU A 140 -2.19 -17.24 5.56
N VAL A 141 -2.01 -17.12 6.87
CA VAL A 141 -2.18 -15.85 7.60
C VAL A 141 -0.98 -15.65 8.50
N ALA A 142 -0.26 -14.55 8.32
CA ALA A 142 1.03 -14.32 8.97
C ALA A 142 1.31 -12.84 9.23
N GLU A 143 2.09 -12.59 10.27
CA GLU A 143 2.73 -11.29 10.54
C GLU A 143 4.20 -11.32 10.15
N GLY A 144 4.73 -10.17 9.78
CA GLY A 144 6.13 -9.99 9.46
C GLY A 144 6.57 -8.53 9.42
N GLU A 145 7.82 -8.33 9.06
CA GLU A 145 8.38 -7.02 8.75
C GLU A 145 8.69 -6.99 7.26
N VAL A 146 8.32 -5.90 6.58
CA VAL A 146 8.64 -5.74 5.16
C VAL A 146 10.13 -5.48 5.02
N SER A 147 10.85 -6.39 4.37
CA SER A 147 12.28 -6.26 4.10
C SER A 147 12.56 -5.45 2.84
N SER A 148 11.64 -5.48 1.87
CA SER A 148 11.67 -4.62 0.66
C SER A 148 10.28 -4.40 0.09
N ALA A 149 10.05 -3.23 -0.52
CA ALA A 149 8.84 -2.91 -1.27
C ALA A 149 9.25 -2.01 -2.44
N GLU A 150 9.47 -2.61 -3.61
CA GLU A 150 10.04 -1.95 -4.77
C GLU A 150 9.17 -2.14 -6.01
N PRO A 151 9.00 -1.11 -6.87
CA PRO A 151 8.38 -1.28 -8.17
C PRO A 151 9.04 -2.41 -8.97
N VAL A 152 8.24 -3.28 -9.60
CA VAL A 152 8.77 -4.37 -10.44
C VAL A 152 9.51 -3.82 -11.65
N ALA A 153 9.00 -2.73 -12.23
CA ALA A 153 9.66 -1.98 -13.28
C ALA A 153 9.64 -0.49 -12.94
N ALA A 154 10.75 0.21 -13.13
CA ALA A 154 10.82 1.65 -12.90
C ALA A 154 9.84 2.45 -13.80
N THR A 155 9.45 1.88 -14.93
CA THR A 155 8.53 2.47 -15.91
C THR A 155 7.06 2.15 -15.64
N ASP A 156 6.78 1.23 -14.72
CA ASP A 156 5.42 0.80 -14.37
C ASP A 156 5.35 0.54 -12.86
N PRO A 157 5.08 1.59 -12.05
CA PRO A 157 5.03 1.48 -10.60
C PRO A 157 3.72 0.86 -10.09
N GLU A 158 2.82 0.41 -10.95
CA GLU A 158 1.56 -0.22 -10.53
C GLU A 158 1.80 -1.56 -9.83
N LEU A 159 2.83 -2.30 -10.26
CA LEU A 159 3.21 -3.56 -9.61
C LEU A 159 4.40 -3.36 -8.67
N VAL A 160 4.24 -3.77 -7.43
CA VAL A 160 5.27 -3.70 -6.38
C VAL A 160 5.65 -5.12 -5.99
N ARG A 161 6.95 -5.41 -6.00
CA ARG A 161 7.53 -6.59 -5.36
C ARG A 161 7.74 -6.28 -3.89
N VAL A 162 7.07 -7.02 -3.03
CA VAL A 162 7.17 -6.92 -1.58
C VAL A 162 7.82 -8.19 -1.05
N SER A 163 8.85 -8.05 -0.23
CA SER A 163 9.42 -9.14 0.55
C SER A 163 9.14 -8.93 2.03
N VAL A 164 8.76 -10.00 2.73
CA VAL A 164 8.33 -9.96 4.13
C VAL A 164 9.03 -11.07 4.91
N ASP A 165 9.75 -10.67 5.95
CA ASP A 165 10.37 -11.57 6.92
C ASP A 165 9.32 -11.99 7.96
N LEU A 166 8.95 -13.26 7.98
CA LEU A 166 7.86 -13.75 8.83
C LEU A 166 8.25 -13.78 10.31
N SER A 167 7.50 -13.05 11.14
CA SER A 167 7.69 -12.98 12.59
C SER A 167 6.71 -13.89 13.35
N GLN A 168 5.54 -14.15 12.77
CA GLN A 168 4.52 -15.04 13.33
C GLN A 168 3.65 -15.64 12.22
N VAL A 169 3.27 -16.91 12.36
CA VAL A 169 2.36 -17.59 11.43
C VAL A 169 1.17 -18.12 12.21
N TYR A 170 -0.03 -17.63 11.89
CA TYR A 170 -1.28 -18.01 12.56
C TYR A 170 -1.91 -19.24 11.95
N LYS A 171 -1.95 -19.28 10.62
CA LYS A 171 -2.47 -20.40 9.84
C LYS A 171 -1.49 -20.76 8.73
N PRO A 172 -0.79 -21.90 8.85
CA PRO A 172 -0.07 -22.50 7.74
C PRO A 172 -0.85 -23.67 7.15
N GLU A 173 -1.16 -23.64 5.86
CA GLU A 173 -1.49 -24.87 5.12
C GLU A 173 -0.26 -25.79 5.09
N LYS A 174 -0.43 -27.13 5.13
CA LYS A 174 0.69 -28.08 5.10
C LYS A 174 0.85 -28.72 3.72
N PRO A 175 2.05 -28.68 3.10
CA PRO A 175 3.24 -27.94 3.51
C PRO A 175 3.12 -26.43 3.20
N GLY A 176 3.69 -25.58 4.07
CA GLY A 176 3.64 -24.13 3.94
C GLY A 176 4.69 -23.39 4.75
N PRO A 177 4.73 -22.05 4.63
CA PRO A 177 5.72 -21.20 5.25
C PRO A 177 5.72 -21.27 6.78
N LYS A 178 6.86 -20.92 7.38
CA LYS A 178 7.09 -20.91 8.82
C LYS A 178 7.69 -19.57 9.25
N LYS A 179 7.60 -19.30 10.54
CA LYS A 179 8.31 -18.18 11.16
C LYS A 179 9.80 -18.21 10.78
N GLY A 180 10.32 -17.05 10.37
CA GLY A 180 11.70 -16.86 9.92
C GLY A 180 11.92 -17.09 8.42
N ASP A 181 10.91 -17.55 7.66
CA ASP A 181 10.98 -17.56 6.21
C ASP A 181 10.82 -16.13 5.66
N ASP A 182 11.47 -15.83 4.54
CA ASP A 182 11.27 -14.61 3.75
C ASP A 182 10.37 -14.94 2.56
N LEU A 183 9.25 -14.23 2.44
CA LEU A 183 8.27 -14.43 1.36
C LEU A 183 8.22 -13.22 0.45
N SER A 184 8.30 -13.46 -0.86
CA SER A 184 8.21 -12.42 -1.88
C SER A 184 6.93 -12.55 -2.70
N TYR A 185 6.19 -11.45 -2.79
CA TYR A 185 4.95 -11.34 -3.56
C TYR A 185 5.05 -10.16 -4.54
N VAL A 186 4.33 -10.27 -5.66
CA VAL A 186 4.06 -9.12 -6.53
C VAL A 186 2.60 -8.76 -6.35
N ILE A 187 2.34 -7.51 -5.94
CA ILE A 187 1.01 -6.99 -5.68
C ILE A 187 0.78 -5.69 -6.46
N ASP A 188 -0.48 -5.34 -6.67
CA ASP A 188 -0.83 -3.99 -7.11
C ASP A 188 -0.53 -2.99 -5.98
N LYS A 189 0.05 -1.83 -6.31
CA LYS A 189 0.43 -0.80 -5.35
C LYS A 189 -0.76 -0.30 -4.52
N ASN A 190 -1.97 -0.42 -5.04
CA ASN A 190 -3.20 0.00 -4.38
C ASN A 190 -3.75 -1.08 -3.44
N THR A 191 -3.27 -2.32 -3.51
CA THR A 191 -3.61 -3.39 -2.56
C THR A 191 -3.02 -3.14 -1.17
N ALA A 192 -1.84 -2.52 -1.10
CA ALA A 192 -1.22 -2.08 0.15
C ALA A 192 -0.64 -0.67 -0.01
N PRO A 193 -1.49 0.37 -0.02
CA PRO A 193 -1.06 1.73 -0.31
C PRO A 193 -0.01 2.23 0.68
N GLY A 194 1.12 2.70 0.15
CA GLY A 194 2.16 3.34 0.95
C GLY A 194 3.07 2.40 1.74
N LEU A 195 3.01 1.09 1.48
CA LEU A 195 3.87 0.08 2.10
C LEU A 195 5.36 0.33 1.84
N ARG A 196 6.19 0.23 2.88
CA ARG A 196 7.63 0.51 2.86
C ARG A 196 8.41 -0.55 3.61
N ALA A 197 9.70 -0.65 3.29
CA ALA A 197 10.63 -1.43 4.09
C ALA A 197 10.64 -0.93 5.56
N GLY A 198 10.63 -1.87 6.50
CA GLY A 198 10.51 -1.65 7.94
C GLY A 198 9.08 -1.59 8.47
N ASP A 199 8.06 -1.61 7.60
CA ASP A 199 6.67 -1.66 8.05
C ASP A 199 6.35 -3.03 8.67
N HIS A 200 5.73 -3.00 9.85
CA HIS A 200 5.15 -4.21 10.43
C HIS A 200 3.81 -4.50 9.76
N VAL A 201 3.62 -5.73 9.32
CA VAL A 201 2.45 -6.13 8.53
C VAL A 201 1.82 -7.40 9.04
N LEU A 202 0.51 -7.49 8.84
CA LEU A 202 -0.27 -8.72 8.89
C LEU A 202 -0.95 -8.88 7.53
N PHE A 203 -0.83 -10.06 6.92
CA PHE A 203 -1.40 -10.32 5.61
C PHE A 203 -1.96 -11.74 5.54
N GLY A 204 -2.88 -11.94 4.60
CA GLY A 204 -3.45 -13.25 4.33
C GLY A 204 -3.39 -13.59 2.85
N VAL A 205 -3.15 -14.87 2.58
CA VAL A 205 -3.05 -15.43 1.24
C VAL A 205 -4.19 -16.43 1.09
N PRO A 206 -5.11 -16.20 0.14
CA PRO A 206 -6.29 -17.05 -0.01
C PRO A 206 -5.90 -18.45 -0.49
N GLU A 207 -5.00 -18.54 -1.47
CA GLU A 207 -4.62 -19.81 -2.10
C GLU A 207 -3.11 -19.91 -2.32
N LYS A 208 -2.60 -21.14 -2.43
CA LYS A 208 -1.18 -21.37 -2.67
C LYS A 208 -0.74 -20.75 -4.00
N GLY A 209 0.18 -19.79 -3.94
CA GLY A 209 0.74 -19.11 -5.12
C GLY A 209 -0.06 -17.89 -5.57
N ALA A 210 -1.18 -17.58 -4.92
CA ALA A 210 -1.86 -16.31 -5.10
C ALA A 210 -1.11 -15.19 -4.36
N PRO A 211 -1.24 -13.92 -4.82
CA PRO A 211 -0.83 -12.78 -4.01
C PRO A 211 -1.71 -12.69 -2.75
N PRO A 212 -1.24 -12.02 -1.69
CA PRO A 212 -2.08 -11.71 -0.55
C PRO A 212 -3.26 -10.84 -0.97
N ASP A 213 -4.46 -11.18 -0.50
CA ASP A 213 -5.69 -10.44 -0.78
C ASP A 213 -5.98 -9.37 0.28
N GLN A 214 -5.28 -9.44 1.42
CA GLN A 214 -5.43 -8.52 2.53
C GLN A 214 -4.06 -8.12 3.10
N TRP A 215 -3.95 -6.84 3.44
CA TRP A 215 -2.81 -6.25 4.12
C TRP A 215 -3.28 -5.31 5.22
N ILE A 216 -2.70 -5.47 6.40
CA ILE A 216 -2.82 -4.52 7.49
C ILE A 216 -1.41 -4.05 7.83
N VAL A 217 -1.23 -2.73 7.84
CA VAL A 217 0.08 -2.09 8.02
C VAL A 217 0.10 -1.33 9.34
N GLY A 218 1.17 -1.53 10.11
CA GLY A 218 1.46 -0.85 11.37
C GLY A 218 1.00 -1.62 12.61
N GLU A 219 1.82 -1.56 13.67
CA GLU A 219 1.64 -2.37 14.90
C GLU A 219 0.26 -2.20 15.54
N THR A 220 -0.28 -0.98 15.62
CA THR A 220 -1.57 -0.76 16.30
C THR A 220 -2.72 -1.46 15.59
N ALA A 221 -2.78 -1.38 14.25
CA ALA A 221 -3.83 -2.04 13.48
C ALA A 221 -3.63 -3.56 13.47
N VAL A 222 -2.38 -4.02 13.33
CA VAL A 222 -2.02 -5.43 13.42
C VAL A 222 -2.41 -6.02 14.78
N ALA A 223 -2.17 -5.32 15.90
CA ALA A 223 -2.49 -5.82 17.24
C ALA A 223 -4.00 -6.06 17.44
N VAL A 224 -4.85 -5.18 16.92
CA VAL A 224 -6.32 -5.37 16.99
C VAL A 224 -6.73 -6.62 16.22
N GLU A 225 -6.18 -6.80 15.02
CA GLU A 225 -6.54 -7.96 14.18
C GLU A 225 -5.94 -9.26 14.71
N ARG A 226 -4.74 -9.21 15.28
CA ARG A 226 -4.08 -10.32 15.98
C ARG A 226 -4.98 -10.90 17.06
N ASP A 227 -5.57 -10.05 17.89
CA ASP A 227 -6.49 -10.49 18.95
C ASP A 227 -7.73 -11.19 18.38
N ARG A 228 -8.28 -10.65 17.29
CA ARG A 228 -9.41 -11.28 16.58
C ARG A 228 -9.02 -12.64 16.00
N ILE A 229 -7.93 -12.72 15.24
CA ILE A 229 -7.44 -13.97 14.64
C ILE A 229 -7.25 -15.03 15.72
N ASN A 230 -6.58 -14.70 16.82
CA ASN A 230 -6.35 -15.65 17.92
C ASN A 230 -7.66 -16.17 18.53
N SER A 231 -8.69 -15.31 18.62
CA SER A 231 -10.02 -15.70 19.11
C SER A 231 -10.81 -16.58 18.12
N SER A 232 -10.64 -16.37 16.81
CA SER A 232 -11.39 -17.04 15.74
C SER A 232 -10.73 -18.33 15.22
N LEU A 233 -9.42 -18.49 15.41
CA LEU A 233 -8.66 -19.68 14.98
C LEU A 233 -9.22 -21.03 15.48
N PRO A 234 -9.71 -21.16 16.73
CA PRO A 234 -10.29 -22.43 17.19
C PRO A 234 -11.54 -22.83 16.40
N GLU A 235 -12.43 -21.87 16.13
CA GLU A 235 -13.66 -22.11 15.38
C GLU A 235 -13.35 -22.44 13.92
N SER A 236 -12.41 -21.71 13.29
CA SER A 236 -12.05 -21.91 11.88
C SER A 236 -11.58 -23.34 11.56
N ARG A 237 -10.96 -24.03 12.53
CA ARG A 237 -10.50 -25.43 12.38
C ARG A 237 -11.65 -26.44 12.22
N SER A 238 -12.86 -26.06 12.60
CA SER A 238 -14.05 -26.92 12.50
C SER A 238 -14.87 -26.65 11.23
N LEU A 239 -14.54 -25.58 10.50
CA LEU A 239 -15.24 -25.16 9.30
C LEU A 239 -14.59 -25.79 8.06
N ASN A 240 -15.42 -26.02 7.03
CA ASN A 240 -14.95 -26.41 5.71
C ASN A 240 -14.97 -25.18 4.79
N CYS A 241 -14.10 -25.21 3.79
CA CYS A 241 -14.15 -24.25 2.69
C CYS A 241 -15.18 -24.66 1.66
N GLY A 242 -16.05 -23.72 1.29
CA GLY A 242 -17.17 -23.95 0.39
C GLY A 242 -17.55 -22.70 -0.38
#